data_AF-A0A0X8D223-F1
#
_entry.id   AF-A0A0X8D223-F1
#
_cell.length_a   1.000
_cell.length_b   1.000
_cell.length_c   1.000
_cell.angle_alpha   90.00
_cell.angle_beta   90.00
_cell.angle_gamma   90.00
#
_symmetry.space_group_name_H-M   'P 1'
#
loop_
_entity.id
_entity.type
_entity.pdbx_description
1 polymer ?
#
loop_
_entity_poly.entity_id
_entity_poly.type
_entity_poly.pdbx_seq_one_letter_code
_entity_poly.pdbx_strand_id
1 'polypeptide(L)'
;MKNIPTVRTLSCALLLGMSIISGWVPAAYAQTSVQSSEVVAPAALRTITVTGHGEVTVQPDIAYIQLGLYTTGKTAREAQEKNAQQFKTIHNALIRLQIAEKDIQTVRFSTMPEYTWENNKQQFKGYQVEQIVQIKYRNLEKIGQVMDTAVAVGANRIENVWFSSEKIEEHKLAAMDKAMDNARLKAERIAKHAGVKIKDIVQITDNITPQPIPMYRQSVVADYSAQEKSNASSQVYPGELKIESTVTATYSY
;
A
#
# COMPACT_ATOMS: atom_id res chain seq x y z
N MET A 1 30.29 -41.64 -27.71
CA MET A 1 29.26 -42.29 -26.87
C MET A 1 27.92 -41.64 -27.24
N LYS A 2 27.16 -41.97 -28.31
CA LYS A 2 26.68 -43.25 -28.91
C LYS A 2 26.28 -44.24 -27.81
N ASN A 3 25.04 -44.73 -27.66
CA ASN A 3 23.95 -44.98 -28.61
C ASN A 3 22.62 -45.29 -27.86
N ILE A 4 21.48 -45.02 -28.51
CA ILE A 4 20.17 -45.68 -28.29
C ILE A 4 20.26 -47.15 -28.81
N PRO A 5 19.55 -48.12 -28.22
CA PRO A 5 18.52 -48.86 -29.01
C PRO A 5 17.27 -49.24 -28.19
N THR A 6 16.03 -49.03 -28.66
CA THR A 6 15.20 -49.87 -29.57
C THR A 6 14.96 -51.34 -29.18
N VAL A 7 13.67 -51.64 -28.97
CA VAL A 7 12.87 -52.83 -29.35
C VAL A 7 13.35 -54.22 -28.90
N ARG A 8 12.49 -54.90 -28.12
CA ARG A 8 12.42 -56.35 -28.04
C ARG A 8 11.00 -56.84 -28.32
N THR A 9 10.82 -57.28 -29.56
CA THR A 9 9.86 -58.29 -29.99
C THR A 9 10.24 -59.64 -29.35
N LEU A 10 9.23 -60.41 -28.92
CA LEU A 10 9.38 -61.83 -28.63
C LEU A 10 8.13 -62.57 -29.13
N SER A 11 8.33 -63.27 -30.23
CA SER A 11 7.45 -64.28 -30.80
C SER A 11 7.65 -65.62 -30.07
N CYS A 12 6.57 -66.37 -29.85
CA CYS A 12 6.54 -67.84 -29.77
C CYS A 12 5.11 -68.26 -30.14
N ALA A 13 4.90 -68.83 -31.32
CA ALA A 13 5.01 -70.26 -31.67
C ALA A 13 3.65 -70.97 -31.47
N LEU A 14 2.86 -71.14 -32.53
CA LEU A 14 2.77 -72.34 -33.42
C LEU A 14 1.94 -73.47 -32.79
N LEU A 15 0.74 -73.73 -33.34
CA LEU A 15 0.39 -75.01 -34.00
C LEU A 15 -1.09 -75.09 -34.41
N LEU A 16 -1.27 -75.19 -35.74
CA LEU A 16 -2.18 -76.03 -36.51
C LEU A 16 -3.62 -76.30 -36.04
N GLY A 17 -4.57 -75.89 -36.89
CA GLY A 17 -5.93 -76.41 -36.93
C GLY A 17 -6.71 -75.82 -38.11
N MET A 18 -6.49 -76.33 -39.32
CA MET A 18 -7.35 -76.06 -40.47
C MET A 18 -8.73 -76.68 -40.23
N SER A 19 -9.78 -75.87 -40.30
CA SER A 19 -11.08 -76.30 -40.81
C SER A 19 -11.80 -75.09 -41.40
N ILE A 20 -11.94 -75.12 -42.72
CA ILE A 20 -12.68 -74.15 -43.52
C ILE A 20 -14.15 -74.52 -43.34
N ILE A 21 -14.90 -73.72 -42.59
CA ILE A 21 -16.35 -73.72 -42.64
C ILE A 21 -16.75 -72.32 -43.09
N SER A 22 -17.18 -72.24 -44.35
CA SER A 22 -17.84 -71.09 -44.94
C SER A 22 -19.18 -70.86 -44.23
N GLY A 23 -19.17 -69.99 -43.22
CA GLY A 23 -20.37 -69.53 -42.53
C GLY A 23 -20.59 -68.04 -42.80
N TRP A 24 -21.73 -67.73 -43.41
CA TRP A 24 -22.30 -66.38 -43.44
C TRP A 24 -22.32 -65.79 -42.03
N VAL A 25 -21.63 -64.67 -41.82
CA VAL A 25 -21.80 -63.85 -40.60
C VAL A 25 -22.63 -62.63 -41.01
N PRO A 26 -23.88 -62.49 -40.55
CA PRO A 26 -24.66 -61.28 -40.78
C PRO A 26 -23.97 -60.10 -40.09
N ALA A 27 -24.02 -58.93 -40.73
CA ALA A 27 -23.54 -57.67 -40.18
C ALA A 27 -24.29 -57.34 -38.88
N ALA A 28 -23.76 -57.82 -37.75
CA ALA A 28 -24.18 -57.39 -36.45
C ALA A 28 -23.66 -55.97 -36.26
N TYR A 29 -24.58 -55.00 -36.30
CA TYR A 29 -24.33 -53.65 -35.81
C TYR A 29 -23.79 -53.76 -34.39
N ALA A 30 -22.48 -53.57 -34.22
CA ALA A 30 -21.90 -53.35 -32.92
C ALA A 30 -22.50 -52.03 -32.40
N GLN A 31 -23.50 -52.13 -31.52
CA GLN A 31 -23.90 -51.00 -30.69
C GLN A 31 -22.73 -50.70 -29.76
N THR A 32 -21.91 -49.74 -30.16
CA THR A 32 -20.97 -49.07 -29.26
C THR A 32 -21.82 -48.43 -28.18
N SER A 33 -21.88 -49.05 -27.00
CA SER A 33 -22.47 -48.41 -25.83
C SER A 33 -21.63 -47.16 -25.54
N VAL A 34 -22.24 -45.98 -25.72
CA VAL A 34 -21.65 -44.73 -25.27
C VAL A 34 -21.73 -44.77 -23.76
N GLN A 35 -20.65 -45.17 -23.13
CA GLN A 35 -20.52 -45.16 -21.68
C GLN A 35 -20.47 -43.70 -21.24
N SER A 36 -21.60 -43.18 -20.79
CA SER A 36 -21.73 -41.85 -20.22
C SER A 36 -20.82 -41.77 -19.00
N SER A 37 -19.67 -41.11 -19.14
CA SER A 37 -18.85 -40.72 -18.00
C SER A 37 -19.65 -39.68 -17.22
N GLU A 38 -20.16 -40.09 -16.07
CA GLU A 38 -20.76 -39.18 -15.11
C GLU A 38 -19.65 -38.24 -14.64
N VAL A 39 -19.69 -36.98 -15.12
CA VAL A 39 -18.81 -35.93 -14.61
C VAL A 39 -19.28 -35.64 -13.20
N VAL A 40 -18.68 -36.32 -12.22
CA VAL A 40 -18.85 -35.99 -10.80
C VAL A 40 -18.34 -34.57 -10.63
N ALA A 41 -19.26 -33.61 -10.58
CA ALA A 41 -18.92 -32.24 -10.22
C ALA A 41 -18.18 -32.28 -8.88
N PRO A 42 -17.02 -31.59 -8.75
CA PRO A 42 -16.28 -31.61 -7.49
C PRO A 42 -17.21 -31.15 -6.37
N ALA A 43 -17.28 -31.95 -5.30
CA ALA A 43 -18.14 -31.64 -4.16
C ALA A 43 -17.85 -30.23 -3.65
N ALA A 44 -18.85 -29.35 -3.66
CA ALA A 44 -18.69 -27.97 -3.20
C ALA A 44 -18.24 -27.98 -1.74
N LEU A 45 -17.04 -27.45 -1.48
CA LEU A 45 -16.51 -27.31 -0.12
C LEU A 45 -17.46 -26.41 0.69
N ARG A 46 -17.98 -26.95 1.79
CA ARG A 46 -18.77 -26.18 2.75
C ARG A 46 -17.84 -25.25 3.50
N THR A 47 -18.13 -23.94 3.42
CA THR A 47 -17.22 -22.91 3.92
C THR A 47 -17.95 -21.79 4.66
N ILE A 48 -17.31 -21.26 5.69
CA ILE A 48 -17.72 -20.04 6.41
C ILE A 48 -16.71 -18.95 6.02
N THR A 49 -17.19 -17.92 5.35
CA THR A 49 -16.39 -16.74 5.03
C THR A 49 -16.75 -15.60 5.97
N VAL A 50 -15.74 -14.99 6.58
CA VAL A 50 -15.90 -13.89 7.53
C VAL A 50 -14.86 -12.82 7.28
N THR A 51 -15.21 -11.58 7.64
CA THR A 51 -14.27 -10.46 7.65
C THR A 51 -13.98 -10.07 9.10
N GLY A 52 -12.70 -10.10 9.46
CA GLY A 52 -12.19 -9.62 10.74
C GLY A 52 -11.62 -8.22 10.62
N HIS A 53 -11.79 -7.43 11.68
CA HIS A 53 -11.20 -6.09 11.80
C HIS A 53 -10.31 -6.04 13.02
N GLY A 54 -9.16 -5.40 12.87
CA GLY A 54 -8.21 -5.15 13.94
C GLY A 54 -7.77 -3.70 13.93
N GLU A 55 -7.57 -3.14 15.12
CA GLU A 55 -7.12 -1.76 15.28
C GLU A 55 -6.09 -1.63 16.40
N VAL A 56 -5.16 -0.70 16.20
CA VAL A 56 -4.18 -0.27 17.20
C VAL A 56 -4.14 1.25 17.20
N THR A 57 -4.21 1.83 18.39
CA THR A 57 -4.04 3.26 18.61
C THR A 57 -2.64 3.51 19.14
N VAL A 58 -1.90 4.42 18.50
CA VAL A 58 -0.53 4.75 18.90
C VAL A 58 -0.30 6.25 18.93
N GLN A 59 0.58 6.70 19.81
CA GLN A 59 1.06 8.07 19.77
C GLN A 59 2.11 8.20 18.65
N PRO A 60 2.07 9.26 17.82
CA PRO A 60 3.11 9.49 16.85
C PRO A 60 4.44 9.82 17.54
N ASP A 61 5.54 9.36 16.94
CA ASP A 61 6.91 9.68 17.38
C ASP A 61 7.69 10.49 16.33
N ILE A 62 7.12 10.63 15.13
CA ILE A 62 7.68 11.43 14.04
C ILE A 62 6.62 12.31 13.39
N ALA A 63 7.10 13.43 12.84
CA ALA A 63 6.39 14.25 11.90
C ALA A 63 7.13 14.27 10.56
N TYR A 64 6.36 14.30 9.49
CA TYR A 64 6.83 14.63 8.17
C TYR A 64 6.36 16.03 7.81
N ILE A 65 7.28 16.87 7.37
CA ILE A 65 7.04 18.24 6.96
C ILE A 65 7.43 18.36 5.50
N GLN A 66 6.50 18.78 4.63
CA GLN A 66 6.82 19.11 3.24
C GLN A 66 6.94 20.61 3.07
N LEU A 67 8.15 21.06 2.77
CA LEU A 67 8.48 22.45 2.48
C LEU A 67 8.65 22.64 0.98
N GLY A 68 7.99 23.66 0.44
CA GLY A 68 8.14 24.11 -0.93
C GLY A 68 9.03 25.33 -1.03
N LEU A 69 9.91 25.31 -2.04
CA LEU A 69 10.71 26.44 -2.48
C LEU A 69 10.39 26.70 -3.96
N TYR A 70 9.79 27.86 -4.21
CA TYR A 70 9.50 28.36 -5.55
C TYR A 70 10.42 29.52 -5.89
N THR A 71 11.09 29.45 -7.03
CA THR A 71 11.96 30.52 -7.53
C THR A 71 11.64 30.83 -8.98
N THR A 72 11.86 32.08 -9.40
CA THR A 72 11.61 32.51 -10.78
C THR A 72 12.84 33.15 -11.41
N GLY A 73 12.91 33.09 -12.74
CA GLY A 73 13.99 33.68 -13.53
C GLY A 73 13.54 33.91 -14.97
N LYS A 74 14.23 34.80 -15.68
CA LYS A 74 13.96 35.07 -17.10
C LYS A 74 14.30 33.85 -17.97
N THR A 75 15.24 33.04 -17.50
CA THR A 75 15.62 31.75 -18.09
C THR A 75 15.46 30.63 -17.06
N ALA A 76 15.30 29.39 -17.53
CA ALA A 76 15.25 28.21 -16.66
C ALA A 76 16.52 28.09 -15.81
N ARG A 77 17.69 28.37 -16.39
CA ARG A 77 18.98 28.34 -15.69
C ARG A 77 19.04 29.34 -14.54
N GLU A 78 18.62 30.59 -14.78
CA GLU A 78 18.58 31.61 -13.74
C GLU A 78 17.65 31.20 -12.58
N ALA A 79 16.47 30.64 -12.91
CA ALA A 79 15.53 30.18 -11.90
C ALA A 79 16.10 29.01 -11.06
N GLN A 80 16.84 28.09 -11.70
CA GLN A 80 17.49 26.94 -11.05
C GLN A 80 18.68 27.36 -10.18
N GLU A 81 19.52 28.29 -10.64
CA GLU A 81 20.66 28.79 -9.85
C GLU A 81 20.19 29.51 -8.58
N LYS A 82 19.14 30.33 -8.68
CA LYS A 82 18.47 30.93 -7.51
C LYS A 82 17.91 29.87 -6.57
N ASN A 83 17.28 28.84 -7.12
CA ASN A 83 16.73 27.73 -6.34
C ASN A 83 17.83 27.03 -5.53
N ALA A 84 18.92 26.65 -6.19
CA ALA A 84 20.03 25.95 -5.55
C ALA A 84 20.69 26.77 -4.42
N GLN A 85 20.87 28.07 -4.64
CA GLN A 85 21.45 28.97 -3.63
C GLN A 85 20.52 29.15 -2.41
N GLN A 86 19.22 29.33 -2.65
CA GLN A 86 18.24 29.46 -1.56
C GLN A 86 18.11 28.13 -0.81
N PHE A 87 18.02 27.01 -1.53
CA PHE A 87 17.93 25.69 -0.94
C PHE A 87 19.14 25.34 -0.08
N LYS A 88 20.37 25.71 -0.49
CA LYS A 88 21.57 25.56 0.34
C LYS A 88 21.43 26.27 1.69
N THR A 89 20.80 27.45 1.71
CA THR A 89 20.55 28.21 2.94
C THR A 89 19.53 27.51 3.83
N ILE A 90 18.43 27.02 3.25
CA ILE A 90 17.41 26.21 3.93
C ILE A 90 18.03 24.94 4.51
N HIS A 91 18.72 24.15 3.69
CA HIS A 91 19.40 22.92 4.10
C HIS A 91 20.31 23.16 5.31
N ASN A 92 21.17 24.17 5.25
CA ASN A 92 22.07 24.47 6.37
C ASN A 92 21.33 24.89 7.64
N ALA A 93 20.19 25.56 7.53
CA ALA A 93 19.34 25.88 8.67
C ALA A 93 18.71 24.64 9.29
N LEU A 94 18.23 23.70 8.47
CA LEU A 94 17.68 22.42 8.93
C LEU A 94 18.73 21.57 9.65
N ILE A 95 19.96 21.51 9.12
CA ILE A 95 21.08 20.82 9.79
C ILE A 95 21.40 21.46 11.16
N ARG A 96 21.37 22.79 11.28
CA ARG A 96 21.57 23.48 12.57
C ARG A 96 20.47 23.18 13.58
N LEU A 97 19.27 22.81 13.14
CA LEU A 97 18.18 22.32 13.99
C LEU A 97 18.33 20.82 14.34
N GLN A 98 19.50 20.23 14.07
CA GLN A 98 19.82 18.83 14.34
C GLN A 98 18.96 17.82 13.56
N ILE A 99 18.47 18.22 12.39
CA ILE A 99 17.83 17.30 11.45
C ILE A 99 18.96 16.57 10.71
N ALA A 100 18.93 15.24 10.69
CA ALA A 100 19.93 14.45 9.98
C ALA A 100 19.76 14.58 8.47
N GLU A 101 20.85 14.59 7.72
CA GLU A 101 20.81 14.72 6.24
C GLU A 101 19.96 13.62 5.58
N LYS A 102 20.04 12.39 6.09
CA LYS A 102 19.20 11.26 5.62
C LYS A 102 17.70 11.48 5.79
N ASP A 103 17.31 12.37 6.69
CA ASP A 103 15.92 12.70 7.00
C ASP A 103 15.42 13.91 6.18
N ILE A 104 16.25 14.46 5.28
CA ILE A 104 15.89 15.54 4.36
C ILE A 104 15.91 14.98 2.94
N GLN A 105 14.76 14.94 2.27
CA GLN A 105 14.62 14.33 0.96
C GLN A 105 13.85 15.24 0.00
N THR A 106 14.41 15.51 -1.17
CA THR A 106 13.66 16.16 -2.24
C THR A 106 12.65 15.16 -2.83
N VAL A 107 11.36 15.46 -2.69
CA VAL A 107 10.26 14.60 -3.18
C VAL A 107 9.65 15.11 -4.49
N ARG A 108 9.93 16.37 -4.84
CA ARG A 108 9.56 16.95 -6.14
C ARG A 108 10.58 18.00 -6.55
N PHE A 109 10.95 17.99 -7.81
CA PHE A 109 11.68 19.07 -8.45
C PHE A 109 11.13 19.25 -9.86
N SER A 110 10.64 20.45 -10.19
CA SER A 110 10.06 20.73 -11.48
C SER A 110 10.46 22.13 -11.96
N THR A 111 10.56 22.31 -13.27
CA THR A 111 10.81 23.61 -13.90
C THR A 111 9.77 23.79 -14.99
N MET A 112 9.01 24.88 -14.93
CA MET A 112 7.90 25.15 -15.84
C MET A 112 7.95 26.59 -16.34
N PRO A 113 7.57 26.86 -17.60
CA PRO A 113 7.40 28.22 -18.07
C PRO A 113 6.24 28.90 -17.33
N GLU A 114 6.43 30.17 -16.97
CA GLU A 114 5.42 31.02 -16.37
C GLU A 114 4.85 31.96 -17.44
N TYR A 115 3.52 32.01 -17.52
CA TYR A 115 2.81 32.90 -18.43
C TYR A 115 1.84 33.77 -17.64
N THR A 116 1.66 35.01 -18.10
CA THR A 116 0.61 35.90 -17.63
C THR A 116 -0.42 36.13 -18.74
N TRP A 117 -1.64 36.48 -18.37
CA TRP A 117 -2.67 36.90 -19.32
C TRP A 117 -2.88 38.40 -19.23
N GLU A 118 -2.54 39.12 -20.29
CA GLU A 118 -2.80 40.55 -20.43
C GLU A 118 -3.56 40.81 -21.73
N ASN A 119 -4.66 41.55 -21.67
CA ASN A 119 -5.49 41.90 -22.84
C ASN A 119 -5.91 40.69 -23.69
N ASN A 120 -6.36 39.60 -23.07
CA ASN A 120 -6.70 38.33 -23.74
C ASN A 120 -5.55 37.74 -24.59
N LYS A 121 -4.29 38.03 -24.25
CA LYS A 121 -3.10 37.40 -24.85
C LYS A 121 -2.22 36.80 -23.76
N GLN A 122 -1.76 35.57 -24.02
CA GLN A 122 -0.80 34.89 -23.17
C GLN A 122 0.60 35.46 -23.44
N GLN A 123 1.23 36.01 -22.41
CA GLN A 123 2.58 36.55 -22.47
C GLN A 123 3.52 35.71 -21.62
N PHE A 124 4.64 35.31 -22.23
CA PHE A 124 5.70 34.60 -21.51
C PHE A 124 6.38 35.54 -20.52
N LYS A 125 6.43 35.13 -19.24
CA LYS A 125 7.00 35.92 -18.14
C LYS A 125 8.37 35.42 -17.70
N GLY A 126 8.64 34.13 -17.87
CA GLY A 126 9.89 33.51 -17.48
C GLY A 126 9.72 32.04 -17.16
N TYR A 127 10.56 31.53 -16.26
CA TYR A 127 10.49 30.17 -15.75
C TYR A 127 10.35 30.19 -14.25
N GLN A 128 9.58 29.23 -13.74
CA GLN A 128 9.44 28.93 -12.32
C GLN A 128 10.04 27.56 -12.04
N VAL A 129 10.84 27.46 -10.98
CA VAL A 129 11.29 26.20 -10.41
C VAL A 129 10.52 25.95 -9.13
N GLU A 130 10.03 24.73 -8.98
CA GLU A 130 9.41 24.21 -7.77
C GLU A 130 10.31 23.09 -7.23
N GLN A 131 10.71 23.21 -5.97
CA GLN A 131 11.38 22.14 -5.23
C GLN A 131 10.60 21.88 -3.95
N ILE A 132 10.11 20.64 -3.76
CA ILE A 132 9.47 20.20 -2.51
C ILE A 132 10.40 19.24 -1.81
N VAL A 133 10.66 19.52 -0.53
CA VAL A 133 11.52 18.73 0.34
C VAL A 133 10.70 18.20 1.50
N GLN A 134 10.72 16.89 1.68
CA GLN A 134 10.17 16.19 2.82
C GLN A 134 11.24 16.07 3.91
N ILE A 135 10.85 16.44 5.13
CA ILE A 135 11.69 16.36 6.32
C ILE A 135 11.04 15.37 7.28
N LYS A 136 11.80 14.37 7.72
CA LYS A 136 11.41 13.52 8.85
C LYS A 136 11.97 14.09 10.16
N TYR A 137 11.11 14.37 11.12
CA TYR A 137 11.51 15.00 12.38
C TYR A 137 10.95 14.25 13.59
N ARG A 138 11.79 14.04 14.61
CA ARG A 138 11.47 13.26 15.81
C ARG A 138 11.08 14.11 17.02
N ASN A 139 11.43 15.40 17.04
CA ASN A 139 11.10 16.27 18.16
C ASN A 139 9.80 17.03 17.88
N LEU A 140 8.67 16.40 18.20
CA LEU A 140 7.35 16.93 17.82
C LEU A 140 7.05 18.30 18.43
N GLU A 141 7.59 18.60 19.61
CA GLU A 141 7.41 19.90 20.29
C GLU A 141 8.06 21.07 19.53
N LYS A 142 9.07 20.77 18.71
CA LYS A 142 9.84 21.79 17.96
C LYS A 142 9.45 21.92 16.49
N ILE A 143 8.37 21.26 16.05
CA ILE A 143 7.91 21.34 14.66
C ILE A 143 7.64 22.79 14.24
N GLY A 144 7.00 23.57 15.12
CA GLY A 144 6.78 25.00 14.90
C GLY A 144 8.07 25.76 14.60
N GLN A 145 9.10 25.54 15.43
CA GLN A 145 10.42 26.14 15.24
C GLN A 145 11.07 25.74 13.90
N VAL A 146 10.91 24.49 13.47
CA VAL A 146 11.42 24.02 12.16
C VAL A 146 10.74 24.77 11.01
N MET A 147 9.42 24.89 11.05
CA MET A 147 8.64 25.61 10.03
C MET A 147 9.00 27.09 10.01
N ASP A 148 9.01 27.74 11.18
CA ASP A 148 9.30 29.17 11.30
C ASP A 148 10.74 29.48 10.81
N THR A 149 11.71 28.64 11.16
CA THR A 149 13.10 28.77 10.69
C THR A 149 13.19 28.59 9.18
N ALA A 150 12.51 27.58 8.63
CA ALA A 150 12.52 27.33 7.19
C ALA A 150 11.94 28.51 6.40
N VAL A 151 10.83 29.09 6.87
CA VAL A 151 10.21 30.27 6.26
C VAL A 151 11.14 31.48 6.37
N ALA A 152 11.74 31.71 7.54
CA ALA A 152 12.68 32.82 7.76
C ALA A 152 13.91 32.77 6.84
N VAL A 153 14.34 31.56 6.42
CA VAL A 153 15.48 31.37 5.51
C VAL A 153 15.04 31.09 4.06
N GLY A 154 13.78 31.35 3.72
CA GLY A 154 13.28 31.46 2.34
C GLY A 154 12.52 30.27 1.77
N ALA A 155 12.13 29.27 2.58
CA ALA A 155 11.01 28.41 2.18
C ALA A 155 9.75 29.28 2.07
N ASN A 156 9.03 29.16 0.96
CA ASN A 156 7.89 30.04 0.67
C ASN A 156 6.57 29.29 0.53
N ARG A 157 6.58 27.98 0.80
CA ARG A 157 5.37 27.17 0.92
C ARG A 157 5.57 26.08 1.98
N ILE A 158 4.56 25.86 2.79
CA ILE A 158 4.44 24.66 3.62
C ILE A 158 3.29 23.87 2.99
N GLU A 159 3.61 22.74 2.37
CA GLU A 159 2.63 21.96 1.61
C GLU A 159 1.77 21.10 2.53
N ASN A 160 2.42 20.42 3.47
CA ASN A 160 1.75 19.47 4.34
C ASN A 160 2.58 19.20 5.60
N VAL A 161 1.88 18.89 6.69
CA VAL A 161 2.46 18.37 7.93
C VAL A 161 1.60 17.20 8.37
N TRP A 162 2.20 16.02 8.50
CA TRP A 162 1.50 14.84 9.01
C TRP A 162 2.38 14.07 9.99
N PHE A 163 1.72 13.30 10.84
CA PHE A 163 2.36 12.56 11.91
C PHE A 163 2.38 11.07 11.58
N SER A 164 3.38 10.37 12.09
CA SER A 164 3.55 8.94 11.89
C SER A 164 4.33 8.30 13.05
N SER A 165 4.61 7.01 12.92
CA SER A 165 5.47 6.24 13.83
C SER A 165 6.66 5.69 13.05
N GLU A 166 7.88 5.71 13.61
CA GLU A 166 9.03 4.98 13.04
C GLU A 166 8.77 3.47 13.00
N LYS A 167 7.86 2.99 13.84
CA LYS A 167 7.45 1.58 13.95
C LYS A 167 6.11 1.30 13.28
N ILE A 168 5.76 2.08 12.25
CA ILE A 168 4.45 1.96 11.59
C ILE A 168 4.17 0.54 11.09
N GLU A 169 5.17 -0.17 10.58
CA GLU A 169 5.01 -1.55 10.10
C GLU A 169 4.77 -2.54 11.26
N GLU A 170 5.42 -2.37 12.41
CA GLU A 170 5.14 -3.20 13.59
C GLU A 170 3.69 -3.00 14.07
N HIS A 171 3.19 -1.77 14.04
CA HIS A 171 1.82 -1.47 14.43
C HIS A 171 0.78 -2.00 13.42
N LYS A 172 1.09 -1.99 12.12
CA LYS A 172 0.26 -2.62 11.09
C LYS A 172 0.17 -4.14 11.29
N LEU A 173 1.28 -4.80 11.59
CA LEU A 173 1.30 -6.24 11.91
C LEU A 173 0.46 -6.52 13.17
N ALA A 174 0.60 -5.72 14.22
CA ALA A 174 -0.22 -5.86 15.42
C ALA A 174 -1.72 -5.66 15.15
N ALA A 175 -2.09 -4.75 14.24
CA ALA A 175 -3.49 -4.59 13.81
C ALA A 175 -3.96 -5.81 12.99
N MET A 176 -3.10 -6.38 12.14
CA MET A 176 -3.39 -7.59 11.37
C MET A 176 -3.61 -8.81 12.25
N ASP A 177 -2.79 -9.01 13.29
CA ASP A 177 -2.97 -10.09 14.26
C ASP A 177 -4.35 -10.01 14.93
N LYS A 178 -4.75 -8.80 15.36
CA LYS A 178 -6.10 -8.56 15.92
C LYS A 178 -7.21 -8.83 14.90
N ALA A 179 -7.00 -8.49 13.62
CA ALA A 179 -7.98 -8.75 12.57
C ALA A 179 -8.16 -10.25 12.32
N MET A 180 -7.06 -11.02 12.35
CA MET A 180 -7.07 -12.48 12.24
C MET A 180 -7.80 -13.13 13.42
N ASP A 181 -7.49 -12.72 14.65
CA ASP A 181 -8.18 -13.19 15.85
C ASP A 181 -9.68 -12.88 15.80
N ASN A 182 -10.04 -11.68 15.36
CA ASN A 182 -11.42 -11.26 15.19
C ASN A 182 -12.17 -12.10 14.14
N ALA A 183 -11.53 -12.36 12.99
CA ALA A 183 -12.09 -13.23 11.94
C ALA A 183 -12.35 -14.63 12.49
N ARG A 184 -11.36 -15.23 13.16
CA ARG A 184 -11.48 -16.56 13.76
C ARG A 184 -12.64 -16.62 14.76
N LEU A 185 -12.70 -15.66 15.69
CA LEU A 185 -13.77 -15.59 16.69
C LEU A 185 -15.16 -15.53 16.03
N LYS A 186 -15.33 -14.75 14.96
CA LYS A 186 -16.59 -14.67 14.21
C LYS A 186 -16.94 -16.01 13.56
N ALA A 187 -15.98 -16.67 12.91
CA ALA A 187 -16.20 -17.97 12.26
C ALA A 187 -16.60 -19.05 13.29
N GLU A 188 -15.92 -19.11 14.44
CA GLU A 188 -16.26 -20.04 15.53
C GLU A 188 -17.67 -19.79 16.09
N ARG A 189 -18.08 -18.52 16.23
CA ARG A 189 -19.43 -18.15 16.68
C ARG A 189 -20.51 -18.57 15.68
N ILE A 190 -20.28 -18.35 14.39
CA ILE A 190 -21.21 -18.76 13.31
C ILE A 190 -21.31 -20.29 13.27
N ALA A 191 -20.19 -20.99 13.27
CA ALA A 191 -20.14 -22.45 13.25
C ALA A 191 -20.90 -23.06 14.43
N LYS A 192 -20.69 -22.53 15.64
CA LYS A 192 -21.39 -22.98 16.85
C LYS A 192 -22.92 -22.86 16.72
N HIS A 193 -23.43 -21.76 16.17
CA HIS A 193 -24.88 -21.57 15.98
C HIS A 193 -25.44 -22.45 14.85
N ALA A 194 -24.64 -22.73 13.82
CA ALA A 194 -24.99 -23.63 12.74
C ALA A 194 -24.85 -25.13 13.11
N GLY A 195 -24.40 -25.46 14.32
CA GLY A 195 -24.19 -26.84 14.77
C GLY A 195 -23.01 -27.54 14.11
N VAL A 196 -22.04 -26.79 13.56
CA VAL A 196 -20.84 -27.30 12.88
C VAL A 196 -19.56 -26.83 13.59
N LYS A 197 -18.41 -27.40 13.21
CA LYS A 197 -17.10 -26.97 13.72
C LYS A 197 -16.23 -26.53 12.55
N ILE A 198 -15.58 -25.37 12.67
CA ILE A 198 -14.55 -24.96 11.72
C ILE A 198 -13.38 -25.95 11.77
N LYS A 199 -12.79 -26.22 10.61
CA LYS A 199 -11.59 -27.05 10.43
C LYS A 199 -10.44 -26.15 9.98
N ASP A 200 -9.98 -26.32 8.76
CA ASP A 200 -8.86 -25.60 8.18
C ASP A 200 -9.29 -24.29 7.55
N ILE A 201 -8.34 -23.35 7.51
CA ILE A 201 -8.44 -22.14 6.70
C ILE A 201 -8.22 -22.53 5.24
N VAL A 202 -9.20 -22.24 4.40
CA VAL A 202 -9.18 -22.50 2.95
C VAL A 202 -8.55 -21.32 2.20
N GLN A 203 -8.83 -20.10 2.65
CA GLN A 203 -8.32 -18.88 2.01
C GLN A 203 -8.20 -17.75 3.04
N ILE A 204 -7.13 -16.96 2.91
CA ILE A 204 -6.96 -15.68 3.60
C ILE A 204 -6.70 -14.63 2.54
N THR A 205 -7.43 -13.53 2.62
CA THR A 205 -7.19 -12.32 1.85
C THR A 205 -6.90 -11.20 2.83
N ASP A 206 -5.67 -10.70 2.82
CA ASP A 206 -5.34 -9.42 3.44
C ASP A 206 -5.89 -8.30 2.54
N ASN A 207 -6.84 -7.54 3.06
CA ASN A 207 -7.42 -6.45 2.29
C ASN A 207 -6.55 -5.21 2.47
N ILE A 208 -6.22 -4.54 1.36
CA ILE A 208 -5.45 -3.30 1.36
C ILE A 208 -6.14 -2.32 2.31
N THR A 209 -5.49 -2.04 3.44
CA THR A 209 -6.02 -1.08 4.41
C THR A 209 -5.45 0.31 4.10
N PRO A 210 -6.29 1.36 4.03
CA PRO A 210 -5.83 2.72 3.74
C PRO A 210 -4.78 3.22 4.75
N GLN A 211 -4.05 4.28 4.36
CA GLN A 211 -3.05 4.94 5.20
C GLN A 211 -3.59 5.25 6.61
N PRO A 212 -2.73 5.24 7.66
CA PRO A 212 -3.14 5.54 9.03
C PRO A 212 -3.95 6.84 9.11
N ILE A 213 -5.07 6.80 9.84
CA ILE A 213 -5.99 7.92 9.93
C ILE A 213 -5.62 8.74 11.17
N PRO A 214 -5.30 10.05 11.03
CA PRO A 214 -5.11 10.93 12.18
C PRO A 214 -6.42 11.07 12.96
N MET A 215 -6.38 10.83 14.27
CA MET A 215 -7.51 11.13 15.16
C MET A 215 -7.38 12.57 15.68
N TYR A 216 -8.21 13.47 15.17
CA TYR A 216 -8.27 14.83 15.69
C TYR A 216 -8.89 14.82 17.09
N ARG A 217 -8.19 15.36 18.10
CA ARG A 217 -8.82 15.68 19.37
C ARG A 217 -9.93 16.70 19.09
N GLN A 218 -11.17 16.35 19.39
CA GLN A 218 -12.26 17.31 19.41
C GLN A 218 -11.93 18.33 20.50
N SER A 219 -11.44 19.50 20.10
CA SER A 219 -11.12 20.57 21.04
C SER A 219 -12.42 21.02 21.68
N VAL A 220 -12.49 20.94 23.01
CA VAL A 220 -13.36 21.82 23.77
C VAL A 220 -12.85 23.22 23.44
N VAL A 221 -13.67 24.00 22.74
CA VAL A 221 -13.35 25.39 22.41
C VAL A 221 -13.36 26.15 23.74
N ALA A 222 -12.23 26.15 24.44
CA ALA A 222 -12.00 27.04 25.55
C ALA A 222 -11.73 28.43 24.95
N ASP A 223 -12.54 29.39 25.38
CA ASP A 223 -12.51 30.81 25.00
C ASP A 223 -11.10 31.33 24.75
N TYR A 224 -10.77 31.57 23.48
CA TYR A 224 -9.63 32.42 23.11
C TYR A 224 -10.07 33.89 23.20
N SER A 225 -10.18 34.39 24.43
CA SER A 225 -10.10 35.82 24.67
C SER A 225 -9.01 36.09 25.71
N ALA A 226 -8.02 36.87 25.29
CA ALA A 226 -6.91 37.41 26.08
C ALA A 226 -5.81 36.42 26.54
N GLN A 227 -4.67 36.41 25.84
CA GLN A 227 -3.44 37.07 26.33
C GLN A 227 -2.25 36.94 25.36
N GLU A 228 -1.64 38.11 25.12
CA GLU A 228 -0.22 38.38 24.89
C GLU A 228 0.46 37.99 23.57
N LYS A 229 0.87 39.07 22.86
CA LYS A 229 1.94 39.11 21.86
C LYS A 229 3.29 38.68 22.47
N SER A 230 3.48 37.39 22.69
CA SER A 230 4.81 36.78 22.69
C SER A 230 4.95 36.01 21.38
N ASN A 231 6.17 35.90 20.83
CA ASN A 231 6.48 35.23 19.55
C ASN A 231 5.61 33.98 19.32
N ALA A 232 4.54 34.15 18.54
CA ALA A 232 3.58 33.09 18.28
C ALA A 232 4.22 32.11 17.29
N SER A 233 4.96 31.13 17.82
CA SER A 233 5.44 30.00 17.03
C SER A 233 4.25 29.19 16.52
N SER A 234 4.35 28.68 15.30
CA SER A 234 3.32 27.83 14.71
C SER A 234 3.05 26.61 15.61
N GLN A 235 1.86 26.51 16.22
CA GLN A 235 1.50 25.38 17.10
C GLN A 235 0.85 24.26 16.29
N VAL A 236 1.41 23.06 16.39
CA VAL A 236 0.84 21.84 15.77
C VAL A 236 0.74 20.76 16.83
N TYR A 237 -0.46 20.23 17.05
CA TYR A 237 -0.70 19.18 18.04
C TYR A 237 -0.95 17.85 17.35
N PRO A 238 -0.11 16.82 17.57
CA PRO A 238 -0.41 15.49 17.08
C PRO A 238 -1.66 14.93 17.77
N GLY A 239 -2.58 14.41 16.97
CA GLY A 239 -3.60 13.47 17.43
C GLY A 239 -3.00 12.08 17.68
N GLU A 240 -3.83 11.15 18.17
CA GLU A 240 -3.47 9.73 18.16
C GLU A 240 -3.57 9.18 16.73
N LEU A 241 -2.74 8.20 16.38
CA LEU A 241 -2.81 7.51 15.11
C LEU A 241 -3.67 6.26 15.27
N LYS A 242 -4.71 6.16 14.46
CA LYS A 242 -5.49 4.93 14.33
C LYS A 242 -4.96 4.11 13.16
N ILE A 243 -4.49 2.90 13.47
CA ILE A 243 -3.97 1.95 12.49
C ILE A 243 -4.94 0.78 12.45
N GLU A 244 -5.52 0.55 11.29
CA GLU A 244 -6.53 -0.49 11.07
C GLU A 244 -5.96 -1.59 10.17
N SER A 245 -6.53 -2.78 10.28
CA SER A 245 -6.33 -3.89 9.33
C SER A 245 -7.65 -4.65 9.16
N THR A 246 -7.90 -5.10 7.94
CA THR A 246 -9.09 -5.89 7.61
C THR A 246 -8.70 -7.16 6.87
N VAL A 247 -9.04 -8.31 7.44
CA VAL A 247 -8.72 -9.62 6.85
C VAL A 247 -10.00 -10.39 6.56
N THR A 248 -10.10 -10.95 5.35
CA THR A 248 -11.17 -11.87 4.99
C THR A 248 -10.62 -13.29 5.04
N ALA A 249 -11.24 -14.15 5.85
CA ALA A 249 -10.84 -15.54 6.01
C ALA A 249 -12.01 -16.47 5.70
N THR A 250 -11.71 -17.54 4.97
CA THR A 250 -12.65 -18.61 4.62
C THR A 250 -12.21 -19.89 5.31
N TYR A 251 -13.10 -20.48 6.11
CA TYR A 251 -12.87 -21.71 6.87
C TYR A 251 -13.72 -22.84 6.31
N SER A 252 -13.19 -24.06 6.27
CA SER A 252 -13.97 -25.26 5.96
C SER A 252 -14.72 -25.78 7.20
N TYR A 253 -15.80 -26.53 7.01
CA TYR A 253 -16.51 -27.25 8.08
C TYR A 253 -17.13 -28.57 7.59
#